data_AF-A0A522WWV7-F1
#
_entry.id   AF-A0A522WWV7-F1
#
_cell.length_a   1.000
_cell.length_b   1.000
_cell.length_c   1.000
_cell.angle_alpha   90.00
_cell.angle_beta   90.00
_cell.angle_gamma   90.00
#
_symmetry.space_group_name_H-M   'P 1'
#
loop_
_entity.id
_entity.type
_entity.pdbx_description
1 polymer ?
#
loop_
_entity_poly.entity_id
_entity_poly.type
_entity_poly.pdbx_seq_one_letter_code
_entity_poly.pdbx_strand_id
1 'polypeptide(L)'
;MTEKNNQTIELHPLCTYFPRMSEAEFNSLKDNIKNNGQTHPIYTLDGMILDGGNRYRALCELGIEPVIVEYTGTNPTQFILSSNLHRRHLTQGQSAAIVSASQSWVNAQVGHHSQLCSTAQLDTATARAKQSGAGHRTQQLADKLVKEAPAELIKEVIDGKKSLNKAIKEITPPKPVVSKPEPVPAVEQESLEDQLNGNDPLSSIIDDQQGAIKTLKADNNAMVKVFEPDDRISASLEEVQRLTELNRILNERINELMHEKNEASKAASYWKDEFLKLEAEFNKGVTK
;
A
#
# COMPACT_ATOMS: atom_id res chain seq x y z
N MET A 1 -13.15 -44.55 -11.87
CA MET A 1 -11.80 -44.04 -12.17
C MET A 1 -11.95 -42.54 -12.39
N THR A 2 -11.72 -41.74 -11.36
CA THR A 2 -11.78 -40.28 -11.48
C THR A 2 -10.50 -39.81 -12.15
N GLU A 3 -10.63 -39.35 -13.39
CA GLU A 3 -9.56 -38.68 -14.12
C GLU A 3 -9.05 -37.52 -13.25
N LYS A 4 -7.79 -37.61 -12.82
CA LYS A 4 -7.11 -36.49 -12.17
C LYS A 4 -6.96 -35.40 -13.23
N ASN A 5 -7.88 -34.44 -13.24
CA ASN A 5 -7.78 -33.22 -14.04
C ASN A 5 -6.56 -32.42 -13.57
N ASN A 6 -5.38 -32.83 -14.03
CA ASN A 6 -4.12 -32.13 -13.86
C ASN A 6 -4.02 -31.07 -14.95
N GLN A 7 -5.01 -30.18 -15.05
CA GLN A 7 -4.81 -28.96 -15.81
C GLN A 7 -3.61 -28.25 -15.18
N THR A 8 -2.69 -27.78 -15.99
CA THR A 8 -1.51 -27.05 -15.53
C THR A 8 -1.68 -25.64 -16.05
N ILE A 9 -2.35 -24.79 -15.27
CA ILE A 9 -2.55 -23.38 -15.63
C ILE A 9 -1.30 -22.60 -15.20
N GLU A 10 -0.77 -21.80 -16.12
CA GLU A 10 0.41 -20.97 -15.87
C GLU A 10 0.09 -19.80 -14.92
N LEU A 11 1.10 -19.32 -14.20
CA LEU A 11 0.96 -18.14 -13.35
C LEU A 11 1.10 -16.88 -14.21
N HIS A 12 0.17 -15.95 -14.05
CA HIS A 12 0.25 -14.65 -14.69
C HIS A 12 1.49 -13.88 -14.17
N PRO A 13 2.23 -13.13 -15.02
CA PRO A 13 3.46 -12.43 -14.62
C PRO A 13 3.32 -11.57 -13.36
N LEU A 14 2.21 -10.83 -13.23
CA LEU A 14 1.93 -10.03 -12.02
C LEU A 14 1.85 -10.87 -10.74
N CYS A 15 1.31 -12.09 -10.80
CA CYS A 15 1.22 -12.99 -9.66
C CYS A 15 2.61 -13.51 -9.24
N THR A 16 3.57 -13.57 -10.17
CA THR A 16 4.93 -14.08 -9.87
C THR A 16 5.76 -13.14 -9.00
N TYR A 17 5.39 -11.86 -8.90
CA TYR A 17 6.01 -10.91 -7.97
C TYR A 17 5.66 -11.17 -6.51
N PHE A 18 4.75 -12.10 -6.22
CA PHE A 18 4.42 -12.45 -4.86
C PHE A 18 5.06 -13.78 -4.48
N PRO A 19 5.93 -13.81 -3.45
CA PRO A 19 6.54 -15.03 -2.99
C PRO A 19 5.51 -16.12 -2.65
N ARG A 20 5.85 -17.37 -2.96
CA ARG A 20 5.06 -18.54 -2.56
C ARG A 20 5.05 -18.63 -1.03
N MET A 21 3.99 -19.21 -0.50
CA MET A 21 3.90 -19.51 0.93
C MET A 21 5.00 -20.51 1.32
N SER A 22 5.48 -20.40 2.56
CA SER A 22 6.34 -21.44 3.13
C SER A 22 5.63 -22.79 3.14
N GLU A 23 6.38 -23.86 3.26
CA GLU A 23 5.81 -25.21 3.28
C GLU A 23 4.84 -25.41 4.46
N ALA A 24 5.15 -24.85 5.62
CA ALA A 24 4.29 -24.90 6.81
C ALA A 24 2.96 -24.15 6.62
N GLU A 25 3.01 -22.93 6.06
CA GLU A 25 1.80 -22.15 5.73
C GLU A 25 0.98 -22.84 4.64
N PHE A 26 1.65 -23.43 3.66
CA PHE A 26 1.00 -24.16 2.57
C PHE A 26 0.29 -25.42 3.07
N ASN A 27 0.91 -26.18 3.98
CA ASN A 27 0.28 -27.34 4.61
C ASN A 27 -0.95 -26.93 5.43
N SER A 28 -0.86 -25.84 6.19
CA SER A 28 -2.01 -25.26 6.90
C SER A 28 -3.15 -24.87 5.95
N LEU A 29 -2.83 -24.25 4.79
CA LEU A 29 -3.81 -23.92 3.76
C LEU A 29 -4.46 -25.17 3.17
N LYS A 30 -3.66 -26.20 2.90
CA LYS A 30 -4.12 -27.48 2.36
C LYS A 30 -5.08 -28.19 3.32
N ASP A 31 -4.75 -28.23 4.61
CA ASP A 31 -5.63 -28.79 5.64
C ASP A 31 -6.93 -27.99 5.77
N ASN A 32 -6.86 -26.65 5.68
CA ASN A 32 -8.05 -25.81 5.67
C ASN A 32 -8.96 -26.11 4.46
N ILE A 33 -8.40 -26.24 3.26
CA ILE A 33 -9.14 -26.59 2.04
C ILE A 33 -9.73 -28.00 2.15
N LYS A 34 -9.01 -28.95 2.74
CA LYS A 34 -9.51 -30.32 2.95
C LYS A 34 -10.72 -30.34 3.89
N ASN A 35 -10.73 -29.51 4.93
CA ASN A 35 -11.79 -29.49 5.94
C ASN A 35 -13.00 -28.65 5.52
N ASN A 36 -12.77 -27.52 4.83
CA ASN A 36 -13.81 -26.52 4.53
C ASN A 36 -14.12 -26.39 3.03
N GLY A 37 -13.37 -27.05 2.16
CA GLY A 37 -13.43 -26.84 0.72
C GLY A 37 -12.79 -25.53 0.28
N GLN A 38 -12.97 -25.20 -1.00
CA GLN A 38 -12.52 -23.93 -1.56
C GLN A 38 -13.47 -22.79 -1.16
N THR A 39 -13.02 -21.90 -0.28
CA THR A 39 -13.82 -20.74 0.17
C THR A 39 -13.77 -19.55 -0.79
N HIS A 40 -12.68 -19.42 -1.55
CA HIS A 40 -12.45 -18.30 -2.47
C HIS A 40 -12.05 -18.85 -3.84
N PRO A 41 -12.61 -18.31 -4.94
CA PRO A 41 -12.27 -18.75 -6.27
C PRO A 41 -10.81 -18.47 -6.62
N ILE A 42 -10.32 -19.15 -7.65
CA ILE A 42 -9.07 -18.82 -8.34
C ILE A 42 -9.44 -17.87 -9.47
N TYR A 43 -8.79 -16.72 -9.53
CA TYR A 43 -9.03 -15.76 -10.59
C TYR A 43 -8.04 -15.99 -11.72
N THR A 44 -8.53 -16.08 -12.96
CA THR A 44 -7.72 -16.15 -14.17
C THR A 44 -7.86 -14.89 -15.01
N LEU A 45 -6.83 -14.58 -15.78
CA LEU A 45 -6.85 -13.54 -16.82
C LEU A 45 -6.10 -14.09 -18.03
N ASP A 46 -6.74 -14.09 -19.19
CA ASP A 46 -6.17 -14.59 -20.45
C ASP A 46 -5.68 -16.05 -20.32
N GLY A 47 -6.42 -16.87 -19.56
CA GLY A 47 -6.08 -18.28 -19.31
C GLY A 47 -4.89 -18.50 -18.36
N MET A 48 -4.37 -17.45 -17.72
CA MET A 48 -3.31 -17.54 -16.69
C MET A 48 -3.87 -17.21 -15.30
N ILE A 49 -3.30 -17.78 -14.24
CA ILE A 49 -3.72 -17.52 -12.86
C ILE A 49 -3.30 -16.11 -12.43
N LEU A 50 -4.29 -15.25 -12.20
CA LEU A 50 -4.14 -13.89 -11.70
C LEU A 50 -4.05 -13.85 -10.15
N ASP A 51 -4.91 -14.60 -9.45
CA ASP A 51 -4.88 -14.75 -7.99
C ASP A 51 -5.25 -16.18 -7.56
N GLY A 52 -4.66 -16.64 -6.45
CA GLY A 52 -4.97 -17.95 -5.87
C GLY A 52 -4.04 -19.09 -6.31
N GLY A 53 -2.85 -18.80 -6.82
CA GLY A 53 -1.90 -19.84 -7.26
C GLY A 53 -1.47 -20.84 -6.18
N ASN A 54 -1.50 -20.48 -4.89
CA ASN A 54 -1.29 -21.45 -3.80
C ASN A 54 -2.53 -22.33 -3.60
N ARG A 55 -3.74 -21.76 -3.68
CA ARG A 55 -5.00 -22.52 -3.60
C ARG A 55 -5.10 -23.52 -4.74
N TYR A 56 -4.80 -23.10 -5.96
CA TYR A 56 -4.77 -23.97 -7.13
C TYR A 56 -3.85 -25.17 -6.93
N ARG A 57 -2.60 -24.93 -6.48
CA ARG A 57 -1.65 -26.02 -6.18
C ARG A 57 -2.20 -26.97 -5.11
N ALA A 58 -2.76 -26.44 -4.03
CA ALA A 58 -3.32 -27.26 -2.96
C ALA A 58 -4.51 -28.11 -3.44
N LEU A 59 -5.41 -27.54 -4.25
CA LEU A 59 -6.56 -28.25 -4.82
C LEU A 59 -6.12 -29.37 -5.75
N CYS A 60 -5.12 -29.11 -6.61
CA CYS A 60 -4.51 -30.13 -7.48
C CYS A 60 -3.90 -31.27 -6.66
N GLU A 61 -3.15 -30.97 -5.60
CA GLU A 61 -2.55 -31.98 -4.72
C GLU A 61 -3.59 -32.80 -3.93
N LEU A 62 -4.74 -32.21 -3.61
CA LEU A 62 -5.85 -32.87 -2.94
C LEU A 62 -6.76 -33.65 -3.91
N GLY A 63 -6.59 -33.46 -5.22
CA GLY A 63 -7.49 -34.02 -6.24
C GLY A 63 -8.90 -33.44 -6.19
N ILE A 64 -9.04 -32.20 -5.72
CA ILE A 64 -10.31 -31.46 -5.66
C ILE A 64 -10.40 -30.57 -6.90
N GLU A 65 -11.55 -30.59 -7.58
CA GLU A 65 -11.77 -29.75 -8.75
C GLU A 65 -11.78 -28.26 -8.37
N PRO A 66 -10.90 -27.43 -8.98
CA PRO A 66 -10.81 -26.02 -8.63
C PRO A 66 -11.94 -25.20 -9.24
N VAL A 67 -12.60 -24.39 -8.42
CA VAL A 67 -13.49 -23.33 -8.86
C VAL A 67 -12.65 -22.16 -9.36
N ILE A 68 -12.69 -21.94 -10.68
CA ILE A 68 -11.96 -20.90 -11.39
C ILE A 68 -12.96 -19.89 -11.95
N VAL A 69 -12.64 -18.60 -11.83
CA VAL A 69 -13.46 -17.49 -12.31
C VAL A 69 -12.58 -16.58 -13.16
N GLU A 70 -13.01 -16.28 -14.39
CA GLU A 70 -12.32 -15.31 -15.23
C GLU A 70 -12.48 -13.90 -14.65
N TYR A 71 -11.37 -13.18 -14.52
CA TYR A 71 -11.35 -11.81 -14.05
C TYR A 71 -11.88 -10.88 -15.14
N THR A 72 -13.04 -10.27 -14.90
CA THR A 72 -13.69 -9.33 -15.84
C THR A 72 -13.51 -7.87 -15.44
N GLY A 73 -12.63 -7.57 -14.48
CA GLY A 73 -12.41 -6.21 -14.01
C GLY A 73 -11.49 -5.41 -14.94
N THR A 74 -11.47 -4.09 -14.76
CA THR A 74 -10.71 -3.17 -15.62
C THR A 74 -9.27 -2.96 -15.17
N ASN A 75 -8.92 -3.29 -13.91
CA ASN A 75 -7.60 -3.04 -13.35
C ASN A 75 -7.05 -4.28 -12.63
N PRO A 76 -6.48 -5.24 -13.38
CA PRO A 76 -5.95 -6.48 -12.80
C PRO A 76 -4.80 -6.22 -11.83
N THR A 77 -3.98 -5.18 -12.09
CA THR A 77 -2.87 -4.81 -11.22
C THR A 77 -3.34 -4.35 -9.85
N GLN A 78 -4.31 -3.43 -9.80
CA GLN A 78 -4.87 -2.97 -8.53
C GLN A 78 -5.52 -4.12 -7.76
N PHE A 79 -6.26 -5.00 -8.45
CA PHE A 79 -6.89 -6.17 -7.86
C PHE A 79 -5.88 -7.10 -7.17
N ILE A 80 -4.77 -7.41 -7.85
CA ILE A 80 -3.73 -8.26 -7.26
C ILE A 80 -3.08 -7.55 -6.08
N LEU A 81 -2.70 -6.28 -6.25
CA LEU A 81 -2.02 -5.49 -5.21
C LEU A 81 -2.88 -5.39 -3.95
N SER A 82 -4.17 -5.06 -4.05
CA SER A 82 -5.07 -4.98 -2.90
C SER A 82 -5.28 -6.34 -2.21
N SER A 83 -5.32 -7.42 -2.99
CA SER A 83 -5.57 -8.77 -2.47
C SER A 83 -4.34 -9.38 -1.80
N ASN A 84 -3.13 -8.98 -2.23
CA ASN A 84 -1.89 -9.66 -1.83
C ASN A 84 -0.94 -8.81 -0.98
N LEU A 85 -0.97 -7.48 -1.05
CA LEU A 85 -0.08 -6.62 -0.26
C LEU A 85 -0.36 -6.70 1.24
N HIS A 86 -1.63 -6.75 1.64
CA HIS A 86 -2.01 -6.77 3.06
C HIS A 86 -1.86 -8.15 3.74
N ARG A 87 -1.75 -9.22 2.95
CA ARG A 87 -1.79 -10.60 3.48
C ARG A 87 -0.43 -11.18 3.82
N ARG A 88 0.65 -10.57 3.35
CA ARG A 88 2.02 -11.02 3.60
C ARG A 88 2.70 -9.97 4.47
N HIS A 89 3.46 -10.39 5.47
CA HIS A 89 4.33 -9.52 6.26
C HIS A 89 5.51 -9.01 5.41
N LEU A 90 5.21 -8.32 4.31
CA LEU A 90 6.18 -7.73 3.43
C LEU A 90 6.76 -6.49 4.10
N THR A 91 8.08 -6.33 4.02
CA THR A 91 8.71 -5.07 4.40
C THR A 91 8.25 -3.96 3.45
N GLN A 92 8.28 -2.71 3.91
CA GLN A 92 7.93 -1.56 3.06
C GLN A 92 8.75 -1.51 1.76
N GLY A 93 10.02 -1.94 1.81
CA GLY A 93 10.87 -2.02 0.63
C GLY A 93 10.42 -3.08 -0.38
N GLN A 94 9.99 -4.26 0.09
CA GLN A 94 9.41 -5.31 -0.76
C GLN A 94 8.11 -4.84 -1.41
N SER A 95 7.21 -4.28 -0.61
CA SER A 95 5.93 -3.76 -1.09
C SER A 95 6.12 -2.69 -2.17
N ALA A 96 7.04 -1.74 -1.94
CA ALA A 96 7.37 -0.69 -2.90
C ALA A 96 7.95 -1.25 -4.20
N ALA A 97 8.82 -2.27 -4.12
CA ALA A 97 9.41 -2.94 -5.28
C ALA A 97 8.34 -3.69 -6.10
N ILE A 98 7.41 -4.39 -5.44
CA ILE A 98 6.31 -5.10 -6.10
C ILE A 98 5.39 -4.12 -6.84
N VAL A 99 5.00 -3.00 -6.20
CA VAL A 99 4.15 -1.98 -6.83
C VAL A 99 4.86 -1.36 -8.04
N SER A 100 6.14 -1.05 -7.91
CA SER A 100 6.95 -0.49 -9.00
C SER A 100 7.09 -1.47 -10.18
N ALA A 101 7.42 -2.73 -9.91
CA ALA A 101 7.53 -3.77 -10.93
C ALA A 101 6.19 -4.02 -11.64
N SER A 102 5.10 -4.04 -10.89
CA SER A 102 3.74 -4.20 -11.44
C SER A 102 3.37 -3.04 -12.35
N GLN A 103 3.70 -1.80 -11.97
CA GLN A 103 3.48 -0.62 -12.82
C GLN A 103 4.31 -0.68 -14.11
N SER A 104 5.58 -1.07 -14.01
CA SER A 104 6.47 -1.20 -15.16
C SER A 104 5.92 -2.21 -16.19
N TRP A 105 5.39 -3.34 -15.71
CA TRP A 105 4.74 -4.34 -16.55
C TRP A 105 3.50 -3.79 -17.26
N VAL A 106 2.63 -3.06 -16.54
CA VAL A 106 1.45 -2.41 -17.15
C VAL A 106 1.89 -1.47 -18.26
N ASN A 107 2.85 -0.58 -17.97
CA ASN A 107 3.35 0.39 -18.93
C ASN A 107 3.93 -0.27 -20.19
N ALA A 108 4.59 -1.42 -20.05
CA ALA A 108 5.11 -2.19 -21.19
C ALA A 108 4.00 -2.80 -22.06
N GLN A 109 2.82 -3.07 -21.50
CA GLN A 109 1.69 -3.70 -22.19
C GLN A 109 0.64 -2.73 -22.73
N VAL A 110 0.72 -1.44 -22.39
CA VAL A 110 -0.16 -0.38 -22.95
C VAL A 110 -0.12 -0.35 -24.48
N GLY A 111 0.94 -0.88 -25.12
CA GLY A 111 0.99 -1.07 -26.58
C GLY A 111 0.13 -2.21 -27.15
N HIS A 112 -0.31 -3.17 -26.33
CA HIS A 112 -1.05 -4.37 -26.77
C HIS A 112 -2.49 -4.46 -26.24
N HIS A 113 -2.83 -3.81 -25.11
CA HIS A 113 -4.17 -3.84 -24.52
C HIS A 113 -4.63 -2.45 -24.09
N SER A 114 -5.47 -1.79 -24.91
CA SER A 114 -5.97 -0.43 -24.64
C SER A 114 -6.84 -0.33 -23.37
N GLN A 115 -7.40 -1.45 -22.89
CA GLN A 115 -8.22 -1.49 -21.67
C GLN A 115 -7.39 -1.37 -20.38
N LEU A 116 -6.09 -1.69 -20.40
CA LEU A 116 -5.18 -1.48 -19.27
C LEU A 116 -4.77 0.00 -19.10
N CYS A 117 -4.99 0.82 -20.13
CA CYS A 117 -4.50 2.20 -20.23
C CYS A 117 -5.35 3.22 -19.43
N SER A 118 -6.57 2.88 -19.03
CA SER A 118 -7.54 3.87 -18.53
C SER A 118 -7.41 4.25 -17.05
N THR A 119 -6.48 3.68 -16.29
CA THR A 119 -6.46 3.89 -14.83
C THR A 119 -5.13 4.48 -14.38
N ALA A 120 -5.01 5.80 -14.53
CA ALA A 120 -3.93 6.68 -14.06
C ALA A 120 -3.70 6.67 -12.51
N GLN A 121 -4.08 5.60 -11.81
CA GLN A 121 -4.04 5.54 -10.35
C GLN A 121 -2.64 5.31 -9.78
N LEU A 122 -1.65 4.88 -10.58
CA LEU A 122 -0.30 4.56 -10.08
C LEU A 122 0.83 5.22 -10.89
N ASP A 123 0.53 6.20 -11.74
CA ASP A 123 1.55 6.89 -12.56
C ASP A 123 2.46 7.79 -11.72
N THR A 124 1.93 8.34 -10.62
CA THR A 124 2.71 9.16 -9.69
C THR A 124 3.38 8.33 -8.60
N ALA A 125 4.59 8.73 -8.21
CA ALA A 125 5.31 8.10 -7.10
C ALA A 125 4.50 8.17 -5.79
N THR A 126 3.73 9.25 -5.58
CA THR A 126 2.82 9.42 -4.43
C THR A 126 1.74 8.36 -4.40
N ALA A 127 1.09 8.09 -5.54
CA ALA A 127 0.03 7.08 -5.58
C ALA A 127 0.58 5.67 -5.41
N ARG A 128 1.77 5.37 -5.99
CA ARG A 128 2.49 4.12 -5.72
C ARG A 128 2.84 3.95 -4.24
N ALA A 129 3.33 5.00 -3.59
CA ALA A 129 3.65 4.98 -2.17
C ALA A 129 2.42 4.70 -1.30
N LYS A 130 1.27 5.33 -1.63
CA LYS A 130 0.00 5.07 -0.95
C LYS A 130 -0.43 3.60 -1.12
N GLN A 131 -0.30 3.06 -2.33
CA GLN A 131 -0.66 1.67 -2.62
C GLN A 131 0.25 0.67 -1.91
N SER A 132 1.55 0.93 -1.87
CA SER A 132 2.51 0.05 -1.19
C SER A 132 2.48 0.19 0.34
N GLY A 133 1.90 1.28 0.87
CA GLY A 133 2.00 1.64 2.28
C GLY A 133 3.42 2.05 2.70
N ALA A 134 4.33 2.28 1.74
CA ALA A 134 5.70 2.69 2.00
C ALA A 134 5.83 4.22 2.01
N GLY A 135 6.85 4.74 2.70
CA GLY A 135 7.17 6.17 2.62
C GLY A 135 7.56 6.60 1.20
N HIS A 136 7.26 7.85 0.83
CA HIS A 136 7.51 8.38 -0.51
C HIS A 136 8.96 8.18 -1.00
N ARG A 137 9.95 8.42 -0.13
CA ARG A 137 11.38 8.20 -0.45
C ARG A 137 11.70 6.74 -0.73
N THR A 138 11.09 5.80 0.00
CA THR A 138 11.24 4.36 -0.22
C THR A 138 10.67 3.96 -1.59
N GLN A 139 9.53 4.54 -1.97
CA GLN A 139 8.94 4.30 -3.29
C GLN A 139 9.85 4.81 -4.42
N GLN A 140 10.43 6.00 -4.29
CA GLN A 140 11.37 6.53 -5.28
C GLN A 140 12.61 5.63 -5.45
N LEU A 141 13.11 5.06 -4.35
CA LEU A 141 14.20 4.09 -4.42
C LEU A 141 13.77 2.80 -5.14
N ALA A 142 12.56 2.30 -4.88
CA ALA A 142 12.03 1.14 -5.60
C ALA A 142 11.78 1.42 -7.09
N ASP A 143 11.32 2.62 -7.44
CA ASP A 143 11.17 3.07 -8.83
C ASP A 143 12.53 3.11 -9.55
N LYS A 144 13.57 3.62 -8.87
CA LYS A 144 14.94 3.61 -9.39
C LYS A 144 15.47 2.19 -9.58
N LEU A 145 15.26 1.32 -8.59
CA LEU A 145 15.66 -0.09 -8.64
C LEU A 145 15.09 -0.76 -9.90
N VAL A 146 13.78 -0.66 -10.11
CA VAL A 146 13.11 -1.33 -11.26
C VAL A 146 13.57 -0.77 -12.60
N LYS A 147 13.94 0.51 -12.66
CA LYS A 147 14.41 1.16 -13.89
C LYS A 147 15.85 0.78 -14.27
N GLU A 148 16.74 0.65 -13.30
CA GLU A 148 18.18 0.54 -13.53
C GLU A 148 18.76 -0.86 -13.26
N ALA A 149 18.08 -1.69 -12.47
CA ALA A 149 18.61 -2.97 -12.02
C ALA A 149 18.31 -4.14 -12.97
N PRO A 150 19.16 -5.18 -12.97
CA PRO A 150 18.83 -6.45 -13.62
C PRO A 150 17.64 -7.12 -12.91
N ALA A 151 16.85 -7.89 -13.68
CA ALA A 151 15.64 -8.58 -13.19
C ALA A 151 15.91 -9.51 -12.00
N GLU A 152 17.10 -10.11 -11.94
CA GLU A 152 17.52 -10.98 -10.84
C GLU A 152 17.57 -10.23 -9.50
N LEU A 153 18.14 -9.02 -9.50
CA LEU A 153 18.28 -8.20 -8.29
C LEU A 153 16.92 -7.71 -7.78
N ILE A 154 15.99 -7.38 -8.70
CA ILE A 154 14.61 -7.02 -8.35
C ILE A 154 13.93 -8.19 -7.64
N LYS A 155 14.09 -9.41 -8.17
CA LYS A 155 13.52 -10.62 -7.58
C LYS A 155 14.11 -10.93 -6.20
N GLU A 156 15.42 -10.75 -5.99
CA GLU A 156 16.03 -10.91 -4.67
C GLU A 156 15.43 -9.98 -3.61
N VAL A 157 15.13 -8.74 -4.01
CA VAL A 157 14.50 -7.75 -3.12
C VAL A 157 13.07 -8.15 -2.81
N ILE A 158 12.28 -8.53 -3.83
CA ILE A 158 10.89 -8.98 -3.68
C ILE A 158 10.80 -10.21 -2.77
N ASP A 159 11.66 -11.21 -2.99
CA ASP A 159 11.75 -12.43 -2.18
C ASP A 159 12.21 -12.16 -0.74
N GLY A 160 12.72 -10.95 -0.44
CA GLY A 160 13.23 -10.58 0.87
C GLY A 160 14.63 -11.10 1.18
N LYS A 161 15.32 -11.71 0.21
CA LYS A 161 16.71 -12.19 0.35
C LYS A 161 17.69 -11.02 0.47
N LYS A 162 17.37 -9.89 -0.14
CA LYS A 162 18.17 -8.66 -0.10
C LYS A 162 17.29 -7.46 0.27
N SER A 163 17.82 -6.53 1.07
CA SER A 163 17.09 -5.30 1.39
C SER A 163 17.16 -4.30 0.22
N LEU A 164 16.09 -3.50 0.05
CA LEU A 164 16.03 -2.46 -0.98
C LEU A 164 17.24 -1.53 -0.94
N ASN A 165 17.65 -1.10 0.26
CA ASN A 165 18.80 -0.21 0.43
C ASN A 165 20.13 -0.86 0.01
N LYS A 166 20.28 -2.18 0.23
CA LYS A 166 21.48 -2.92 -0.20
C LYS A 166 21.52 -3.04 -1.72
N ALA A 167 20.38 -3.37 -2.34
CA ALA A 167 20.28 -3.43 -3.80
C ALA A 167 20.58 -2.08 -4.48
N ILE A 168 20.08 -0.97 -3.93
CA ILE A 168 20.37 0.37 -4.47
C ILE A 168 21.85 0.74 -4.37
N LYS A 169 22.54 0.34 -3.30
CA LYS A 169 23.99 0.57 -3.16
C LYS A 169 24.81 -0.19 -4.20
N GLU A 170 24.33 -1.33 -4.68
CA GLU A 170 25.01 -2.12 -5.73
C GLU A 170 24.85 -1.47 -7.11
N ILE A 171 23.71 -0.82 -7.37
CA ILE A 171 23.42 -0.12 -8.64
C ILE A 171 24.07 1.27 -8.65
N THR A 172 24.05 1.95 -7.51
CA THR A 172 24.64 3.28 -7.34
C THR A 172 25.89 3.15 -6.48
N PRO A 173 27.09 2.96 -7.06
CA PRO A 173 28.32 3.06 -6.28
C PRO A 173 28.37 4.44 -5.61
N PRO A 174 28.96 4.54 -4.41
CA PRO A 174 29.04 5.82 -3.71
C PRO A 174 29.71 6.83 -4.64
N LYS A 175 29.05 7.98 -4.87
CA LYS A 175 29.74 9.15 -5.42
C LYS A 175 31.00 9.38 -4.56
N PRO A 176 32.17 9.64 -5.17
CA PRO A 176 33.37 9.97 -4.40
C PRO A 176 33.00 11.10 -3.44
N VAL A 177 33.20 10.84 -2.15
CA VAL A 177 33.00 11.83 -1.10
C VAL A 177 34.04 12.91 -1.36
N VAL A 178 33.65 14.01 -1.98
CA VAL A 178 34.43 15.23 -1.92
C VAL A 178 34.41 15.61 -0.44
N SER A 179 35.54 15.40 0.23
CA SER A 179 35.79 15.85 1.58
C SER A 179 35.41 17.32 1.67
N LYS A 180 34.52 17.64 2.61
CA LYS A 180 34.19 19.01 3.01
C LYS A 180 35.53 19.77 3.17
N PRO A 181 35.77 20.90 2.47
CA PRO A 181 36.99 21.65 2.69
C PRO A 181 37.02 22.08 4.16
N GLU A 182 38.17 21.87 4.80
CA GLU A 182 38.43 22.28 6.19
C GLU A 182 38.16 23.78 6.36
N PRO A 183 37.71 24.23 7.55
CA PRO A 183 37.51 25.64 7.81
C PRO A 183 38.88 26.34 7.81
N VAL A 184 39.09 27.22 6.84
CA VAL A 184 40.29 28.07 6.77
C VAL A 184 40.28 29.04 7.96
N PRO A 185 41.40 29.28 8.66
CA PRO A 185 41.44 30.20 9.80
C PRO A 185 41.13 31.63 9.38
N ALA A 186 40.42 32.36 10.24
CA ALA A 186 40.17 33.78 10.09
C ALA A 186 41.50 34.56 10.00
N VAL A 187 41.75 35.19 8.86
CA VAL A 187 42.78 36.21 8.71
C VAL A 187 42.13 37.56 8.89
N GLU A 188 42.78 38.37 9.71
CA GLU A 188 42.41 39.70 10.18
C GLU A 188 42.05 40.65 9.02
N GLN A 189 40.94 41.37 9.17
CA GLN A 189 40.56 42.43 8.24
C GLN A 189 41.44 43.66 8.51
N GLU A 190 42.49 43.84 7.72
CA GLU A 190 43.13 45.13 7.59
C GLU A 190 42.44 45.97 6.50
N SER A 191 42.21 47.22 6.89
CA SER A 191 41.56 48.32 6.19
C SER A 191 42.17 48.64 4.82
N LEU A 192 41.33 48.71 3.80
CA LEU A 192 41.60 49.48 2.58
C LEU A 192 40.31 50.20 2.16
N GLU A 193 40.01 51.27 2.90
CA GLU A 193 39.30 52.41 2.33
C GLU A 193 40.19 53.02 1.23
N ASP A 194 39.55 53.59 0.21
CA ASP A 194 40.13 54.21 -0.98
C ASP A 194 40.72 53.30 -2.06
N GLN A 195 39.84 52.84 -2.97
CA GLN A 195 40.06 53.04 -4.40
C GLN A 195 38.79 52.85 -5.26
N LEU A 196 38.38 53.97 -5.86
CA LEU A 196 37.74 54.11 -7.18
C LEU A 196 36.20 54.13 -7.27
N ASN A 197 35.67 55.35 -7.21
CA ASN A 197 34.49 55.80 -7.96
C ASN A 197 34.55 55.38 -9.44
N GLY A 198 33.45 54.84 -9.97
CA GLY A 198 33.18 54.85 -11.41
C GLY A 198 32.44 53.63 -11.95
N ASN A 199 31.12 53.75 -12.04
CA ASN A 199 30.18 52.95 -12.86
C ASN A 199 30.13 51.45 -12.56
N ASP A 200 29.28 51.04 -11.62
CA ASP A 200 29.09 49.64 -11.26
C ASP A 200 27.86 49.01 -11.96
N PRO A 201 28.04 48.09 -12.92
CA PRO A 201 26.96 47.28 -13.52
C PRO A 201 26.10 46.54 -12.49
N LEU A 202 26.61 46.39 -11.27
CA LEU A 202 25.98 45.66 -10.19
C LEU A 202 24.74 46.36 -9.62
N SER A 203 24.63 47.70 -9.66
CA SER A 203 23.43 48.39 -9.16
C SER A 203 22.20 48.13 -10.04
N SER A 204 22.39 48.15 -11.37
CA SER A 204 21.32 47.83 -12.32
C SER A 204 20.83 46.39 -12.19
N ILE A 205 21.75 45.45 -11.92
CA ILE A 205 21.42 44.04 -11.71
C ILE A 205 20.65 43.87 -10.39
N ILE A 206 21.03 44.59 -9.34
CA ILE A 206 20.32 44.56 -8.05
C ILE A 206 18.90 45.12 -8.21
N ASP A 207 18.74 46.23 -8.94
CA ASP A 207 17.43 46.83 -9.20
C ASP A 207 16.52 45.92 -10.05
N ASP A 208 17.08 45.29 -11.10
CA ASP A 208 16.38 44.33 -11.94
C ASP A 208 15.95 43.08 -11.15
N GLN A 209 16.83 42.54 -10.30
CA GLN A 209 16.51 41.42 -9.42
C GLN A 209 15.44 41.77 -8.39
N GLN A 210 15.48 42.98 -7.82
CA GLN A 210 14.45 43.45 -6.90
C GLN A 210 13.08 43.61 -7.61
N GLY A 211 13.08 44.07 -8.87
CA GLY A 211 11.90 44.10 -9.73
C GLY A 211 11.30 42.72 -9.98
N ALA A 212 12.15 41.73 -10.30
CA ALA A 212 11.74 40.33 -10.50
C ALA A 212 11.17 39.70 -9.22
N ILE A 213 11.77 39.97 -8.06
CA ILE A 213 11.26 39.48 -6.77
C ILE A 213 9.88 40.10 -6.45
N LYS A 214 9.68 41.38 -6.77
CA LYS A 214 8.41 42.07 -6.51
C LYS A 214 7.28 41.53 -7.39
N THR A 215 7.57 41.26 -8.67
CA THR A 215 6.61 40.65 -9.60
C THR A 215 6.25 39.22 -9.19
N LEU A 216 7.25 38.38 -8.87
CA LEU A 216 7.01 37.03 -8.37
C LEU A 216 6.20 37.01 -7.06
N LYS A 217 6.42 37.97 -6.15
CA LYS A 217 5.60 38.10 -4.93
C LYS A 217 4.17 38.52 -5.24
N ALA A 218 3.95 39.36 -6.25
CA ALA A 218 2.61 39.73 -6.69
C ALA A 218 1.88 38.55 -7.33
N ASP A 219 2.56 37.78 -8.17
CA ASP A 219 2.02 36.56 -8.80
C ASP A 219 1.72 35.47 -7.77
N ASN A 220 2.59 35.28 -6.78
CA ASN A 220 2.31 34.35 -5.66
C ASN A 220 1.10 34.81 -4.85
N ASN A 221 0.97 36.10 -4.58
CA ASN A 221 -0.22 36.64 -3.89
C ASN A 221 -1.49 36.50 -4.74
N ALA A 222 -1.39 36.60 -6.07
CA ALA A 222 -2.50 36.35 -6.98
C ALA A 222 -2.86 34.85 -7.02
N MET A 223 -1.87 33.96 -7.05
CA MET A 223 -2.05 32.51 -6.93
C MET A 223 -2.74 32.14 -5.61
N VAL A 224 -2.34 32.74 -4.49
CA VAL A 224 -2.99 32.52 -3.18
C VAL A 224 -4.49 32.90 -3.22
N LYS A 225 -4.89 33.90 -4.02
CA LYS A 225 -6.31 34.23 -4.23
C LYS A 225 -7.04 33.27 -5.17
N VAL A 226 -6.34 32.65 -6.12
CA VAL A 226 -6.88 31.55 -6.95
C VAL A 226 -6.97 30.24 -6.14
N PHE A 227 -6.18 30.12 -5.06
CA PHE A 227 -6.26 29.10 -4.02
C PHE A 227 -7.12 29.51 -2.81
N GLU A 228 -7.97 30.55 -2.92
CA GLU A 228 -9.16 30.54 -2.06
C GLU A 228 -9.91 29.24 -2.36
N PRO A 229 -10.28 28.48 -1.33
CA PRO A 229 -10.61 27.08 -1.47
C PRO A 229 -11.76 26.95 -2.45
N ASP A 230 -11.46 26.36 -3.61
CA ASP A 230 -12.41 25.89 -4.60
C ASP A 230 -13.65 25.40 -3.83
N ASP A 231 -14.83 26.01 -3.98
CA ASP A 231 -16.00 25.82 -3.09
C ASP A 231 -16.31 24.33 -2.82
N ARG A 232 -15.91 23.48 -3.77
CA ARG A 232 -15.97 22.02 -3.73
C ARG A 232 -15.07 21.39 -2.67
N ILE A 233 -13.87 21.91 -2.43
CA ILE A 233 -12.94 21.44 -1.38
C ILE A 233 -13.51 21.80 -0.01
N SER A 234 -13.99 23.03 0.18
CA SER A 234 -14.66 23.45 1.43
C SER A 234 -15.87 22.58 1.73
N ALA A 235 -16.76 22.38 0.75
CA ALA A 235 -17.92 21.49 0.89
C ALA A 235 -17.51 20.04 1.19
N SER A 236 -16.43 19.54 0.58
CA SER A 236 -15.92 18.19 0.87
C SER A 236 -15.37 18.06 2.29
N LEU A 237 -14.72 19.10 2.81
CA LEU A 237 -14.18 19.12 4.16
C LEU A 237 -15.30 19.16 5.21
N GLU A 238 -16.33 19.97 4.97
CA GLU A 238 -17.54 20.01 5.80
C GLU A 238 -18.25 18.66 5.81
N GLU A 239 -18.38 17.99 4.67
CA GLU A 239 -18.99 16.66 4.61
C GLU A 239 -18.14 15.60 5.35
N VAL A 240 -16.81 15.66 5.25
CA VAL A 240 -15.91 14.79 6.03
C VAL A 240 -16.08 15.02 7.53
N GLN A 241 -16.21 16.27 7.96
CA GLN A 241 -16.47 16.59 9.37
C GLN A 241 -17.84 16.04 9.83
N ARG A 242 -18.88 16.22 9.02
CA ARG A 242 -20.23 15.70 9.28
C ARG A 242 -20.23 14.17 9.40
N LEU A 243 -19.56 13.47 8.48
CA LEU A 243 -19.46 12.01 8.50
C LEU A 243 -18.64 11.51 9.69
N THR A 244 -17.58 12.23 10.08
CA THR A 244 -16.77 11.88 11.24
C THR A 244 -17.59 11.96 12.52
N GLU A 245 -18.38 13.03 12.68
CA GLU A 245 -19.26 13.20 13.82
C GLU A 245 -20.38 12.16 13.85
N LEU A 246 -20.98 11.84 12.70
CA LEU A 246 -21.97 10.76 12.60
C LEU A 246 -21.37 9.41 13.02
N ASN A 247 -20.16 9.09 12.57
CA ASN A 247 -19.48 7.86 12.98
C ASN A 247 -19.19 7.84 14.49
N ARG A 248 -18.83 8.99 15.09
CA ARG A 248 -18.65 9.10 16.55
C ARG A 248 -19.94 8.72 17.29
N ILE A 249 -21.07 9.32 16.88
CA ILE A 249 -22.39 9.08 17.48
C ILE A 249 -22.82 7.61 17.29
N LEU A 250 -22.63 7.04 16.10
CA LEU A 250 -22.96 5.64 15.84
C LEU A 250 -22.14 4.68 16.69
N ASN A 251 -20.85 4.97 16.87
CA ASN A 251 -19.98 4.17 17.73
C ASN A 251 -20.39 4.25 19.20
N GLU A 252 -20.79 5.43 19.68
CA GLU A 252 -21.36 5.59 21.03
C GLU A 252 -22.63 4.75 21.19
N ARG A 253 -23.54 4.79 20.21
CA ARG A 253 -24.77 3.99 20.25
C ARG A 253 -24.49 2.48 20.22
N ILE A 254 -23.51 2.03 19.44
CA ILE A 254 -23.09 0.62 19.43
C ILE A 254 -22.57 0.22 20.82
N ASN A 255 -21.76 1.06 21.47
CA ASN A 255 -21.24 0.78 22.80
C ASN A 255 -22.36 0.69 23.86
N GLU A 256 -23.34 1.58 23.80
CA GLU A 256 -24.53 1.52 24.65
C GLU A 256 -25.33 0.22 24.44
N LEU A 257 -25.64 -0.12 23.18
CA LEU A 257 -26.37 -1.35 22.86
C LEU A 257 -25.60 -2.60 23.30
N MET A 258 -24.28 -2.59 23.21
CA MET A 258 -23.45 -3.68 23.75
C MET A 258 -23.57 -3.76 25.27
N HIS A 259 -23.59 -2.63 25.97
CA HIS A 259 -23.78 -2.61 27.42
C HIS A 259 -25.16 -3.13 27.82
N GLU A 260 -26.23 -2.64 27.17
CA GLU A 260 -27.61 -3.10 27.37
C GLU A 260 -27.74 -4.62 27.13
N LYS A 261 -27.17 -5.12 26.03
CA LYS A 261 -27.14 -6.57 25.72
C LYS A 261 -26.43 -7.36 26.82
N ASN A 262 -25.29 -6.87 27.31
CA ASN A 262 -24.52 -7.57 28.33
C ASN A 262 -25.28 -7.63 29.66
N GLU A 263 -25.94 -6.55 30.05
CA GLU A 263 -26.79 -6.52 31.26
C GLU A 263 -28.01 -7.45 31.11
N ALA A 264 -28.69 -7.43 29.96
CA ALA A 264 -29.78 -8.37 29.68
C ALA A 264 -29.31 -9.83 29.72
N SER A 265 -28.11 -10.11 29.19
CA SER A 265 -27.51 -11.44 29.23
C SER A 265 -27.19 -11.88 30.66
N LYS A 266 -26.68 -10.99 31.52
CA LYS A 266 -26.42 -11.28 32.94
C LYS A 266 -27.72 -11.57 33.68
N ALA A 267 -28.75 -10.74 33.47
CA ALA A 267 -30.06 -10.93 34.07
C ALA A 267 -30.68 -12.27 33.65
N ALA A 268 -30.59 -12.63 32.36
CA ALA A 268 -31.07 -13.92 31.86
C ALA A 268 -30.33 -15.11 32.51
N SER A 269 -29.00 -15.04 32.63
CA SER A 269 -28.22 -16.06 33.33
C SER A 269 -28.61 -16.17 34.81
N TYR A 270 -28.77 -15.04 35.49
CA TYR A 270 -29.19 -15.01 36.89
C TYR A 270 -30.55 -15.69 37.10
N TRP A 271 -31.56 -15.33 36.30
CA TRP A 271 -32.89 -15.93 36.39
C TRP A 271 -32.90 -17.41 36.01
N LYS A 272 -32.06 -17.81 35.04
CA LYS A 272 -31.87 -19.22 34.68
C LYS A 272 -31.31 -20.01 35.87
N ASP A 273 -30.28 -19.49 36.54
CA ASP A 273 -29.68 -20.15 37.69
C ASP A 273 -30.66 -20.24 38.86
N GLU A 274 -31.45 -19.18 39.10
CA GLU A 274 -32.45 -19.17 40.16
C GLU A 274 -33.61 -20.13 39.87
N PHE A 275 -34.07 -20.20 38.61
CA PHE A 275 -35.06 -21.18 38.17
C PHE A 275 -34.56 -22.61 38.39
N LEU A 276 -33.31 -22.92 38.01
CA LEU A 276 -32.73 -24.25 38.19
C LEU A 276 -32.61 -24.64 39.68
N LYS A 277 -32.32 -23.69 40.57
CA LYS A 277 -32.34 -23.93 42.02
C LYS A 277 -33.74 -24.27 42.51
N LEU A 278 -34.74 -23.47 42.15
CA LEU A 278 -36.13 -23.68 42.55
C LEU A 278 -36.68 -25.01 42.01
N GLU A 279 -36.35 -25.36 40.76
CA GLU A 279 -36.71 -26.64 40.16
C GLU A 279 -36.07 -27.81 40.93
N ALA A 280 -34.79 -27.69 41.32
CA ALA A 280 -34.12 -28.70 42.13
C ALA A 280 -34.72 -28.83 43.55
N GLU A 281 -35.15 -27.73 44.17
CA GLU A 281 -35.84 -27.73 45.46
C GLU A 281 -37.23 -28.36 45.37
N PHE A 282 -38.01 -28.00 44.34
CA PHE A 282 -39.32 -28.59 44.08
C PHE A 282 -39.22 -30.10 43.88
N ASN A 283 -38.27 -30.55 43.05
CA ASN A 283 -38.06 -31.98 42.80
C ASN A 283 -37.63 -32.74 44.06
N LYS A 284 -36.88 -32.12 44.98
CA LYS A 284 -36.54 -32.72 46.29
C LYS A 284 -37.75 -32.80 47.23
N GLY A 285 -38.65 -31.82 47.17
CA GLY A 285 -39.87 -31.78 47.99
C GLY A 285 -40.93 -32.80 47.58
N VAL A 286 -41.01 -33.13 46.29
CA VAL A 286 -41.96 -34.14 45.74
C VAL A 286 -41.53 -35.58 46.04
N THR A 287 -40.24 -35.82 46.33
CA THR A 287 -39.69 -37.15 46.66
C THR A 287 -39.73 -37.53 48.15
N LYS A 288 -40.33 -36.71 49.03
CA LYS A 288 -40.58 -37.02 50.45
C LYS A 288 -42.05 -37.31 50.69
#